data_AF-A0A316A4E8-F1
#
_entry.id   AF-A0A316A4E8-F1
#
_cell.length_a   1.000
_cell.length_b   1.000
_cell.length_c   1.000
_cell.angle_alpha   90.00
_cell.angle_beta   90.00
_cell.angle_gamma   90.00
#
_symmetry.space_group_name_H-M   'P 1'
#
loop_
_entity.id
_entity.type
_entity.pdbx_description
1 polymer ?
#
loop_
_entity_poly.entity_id
_entity_poly.type
_entity_poly.pdbx_seq_one_letter_code
_entity_poly.pdbx_strand_id
1 'polypeptide(L)' 'MHDRLARFEAHLRDYERLAPATVYAWTRGVRLLLEFVADPEAASAGEVSAAEFSAWLREAEEAGLASGTRQNRWYAVRA' A
#
# COMPACT_ATOMS: atom_id res chain seq x y z
N MET A 1 25.07 -14.61 3.59
CA MET A 1 25.13 -13.38 4.41
C MET A 1 25.35 -12.13 3.54
N HIS A 2 26.35 -12.11 2.64
CA HIS A 2 26.56 -11.02 1.68
C HIS A 2 25.33 -10.65 0.84
N ASP A 3 24.54 -11.63 0.39
CA ASP A 3 23.37 -11.39 -0.46
C ASP A 3 22.21 -10.66 0.27
N ARG A 4 22.10 -10.82 1.60
CA ARG A 4 21.08 -10.09 2.39
C ARG A 4 21.49 -8.63 2.62
N LEU A 5 22.77 -8.37 2.85
CA LEU A 5 23.28 -7.00 3.04
C LEU A 5 23.12 -6.18 1.76
N ALA A 6 23.47 -6.76 0.60
CA ALA A 6 23.33 -6.12 -0.70
C ALA A 6 21.88 -5.77 -1.03
N ARG A 7 20.92 -6.67 -0.75
CA ARG A 7 19.48 -6.39 -0.92
C ARG A 7 18.99 -5.27 0.00
N PHE A 8 19.47 -5.24 1.24
CA PHE A 8 19.11 -4.19 2.19
C PHE A 8 19.67 -2.83 1.76
N GLU A 9 20.92 -2.75 1.32
CA GLU A 9 21.51 -1.52 0.78
C GLU A 9 20.80 -1.02 -0.48
N ALA A 10 20.41 -1.94 -1.38
CA ALA A 10 19.62 -1.59 -2.55
C ALA A 10 18.25 -1.00 -2.16
N HIS A 11 17.56 -1.64 -1.21
CA HIS A 11 16.29 -1.15 -0.69
C HIS A 11 16.42 0.25 -0.06
N LEU A 12 17.46 0.50 0.73
CA LEU A 12 17.71 1.82 1.33
C LEU A 12 17.98 2.89 0.26
N ARG A 13 18.80 2.59 -0.76
CA ARG A 13 19.04 3.54 -1.85
C ARG A 13 17.77 3.86 -2.62
N ASP A 14 16.92 2.87 -2.87
CA ASP A 14 15.64 3.09 -3.55
C ASP A 14 14.69 3.91 -2.67
N TYR A 15 14.68 3.65 -1.36
CA TYR A 15 13.89 4.41 -0.39
C TYR A 15 14.32 5.88 -0.30
N GLU A 16 15.63 6.16 -0.25
CA GLU A 16 16.17 7.53 -0.22
C GLU A 16 15.86 8.33 -1.50
N ARG A 17 15.56 7.66 -2.61
CA ARG A 17 15.17 8.31 -3.88
C ARG A 17 13.69 8.69 -3.92
N LEU A 18 12.87 8.14 -3.02
CA LEU A 18 11.45 8.48 -2.96
C LEU A 18 11.26 9.80 -2.20
N ALA A 19 10.36 10.65 -2.72
CA ALA A 19 9.96 11.84 -1.98
C ALA A 19 9.26 11.42 -0.67
N PRO A 20 9.50 12.12 0.46
CA PRO A 20 8.83 11.81 1.73
C PRO A 20 7.30 11.76 1.62
N ALA A 21 6.72 12.61 0.77
CA ALA A 21 5.28 12.62 0.49
C ALA A 21 4.79 11.32 -0.17
N THR A 22 5.60 10.70 -1.03
CA THR A 22 5.30 9.42 -1.68
C THR A 22 5.31 8.29 -0.65
N VAL A 23 6.33 8.26 0.22
CA VAL A 23 6.40 7.29 1.33
C VAL A 23 5.19 7.44 2.26
N TYR A 24 4.82 8.67 2.60
CA TYR A 24 3.65 8.94 3.43
C TYR A 24 2.35 8.49 2.76
N ALA A 25 2.15 8.81 1.48
CA ALA A 25 0.95 8.41 0.74
C ALA A 25 0.82 6.88 0.63
N TRP A 26 1.93 6.20 0.35
CA TRP A 26 2.00 4.74 0.28
C TRP A 26 1.69 4.09 1.63
N THR A 27 2.42 4.47 2.68
CA THR A 27 2.22 3.92 4.04
C THR A 27 0.80 4.18 4.55
N ARG A 28 0.24 5.36 4.31
CA ARG A 28 -1.15 5.67 4.66
C ARG A 28 -2.14 4.79 3.90
N GLY A 29 -1.93 4.56 2.60
CA GLY A 29 -2.78 3.71 1.79
C GLY A 29 -2.79 2.26 2.29
N VAL A 30 -1.60 1.71 2.56
CA VAL A 30 -1.45 0.35 3.12
C VAL A 30 -2.13 0.25 4.49
N ARG A 31 -1.92 1.22 5.38
CA ARG A 31 -2.57 1.24 6.70
C ARG A 31 -4.10 1.21 6.60
N LEU A 32 -4.67 2.02 5.71
CA LEU A 32 -6.12 2.07 5.50
C LEU A 32 -6.68 0.77 4.90
N LEU A 33 -5.90 0.04 4.10
CA LEU A 33 -6.29 -1.28 3.63
C LEU A 33 -6.30 -2.29 4.79
N LEU A 34 -5.25 -2.30 5.61
CA LEU A 34 -5.14 -3.19 6.77
C LEU A 34 -6.25 -2.94 7.81
N GLU A 35 -6.69 -1.69 7.98
CA GLU A 35 -7.84 -1.33 8.81
C GLU A 35 -9.19 -1.80 8.24
N PHE A 36 -9.27 -2.07 6.92
CA PHE A 36 -10.50 -2.44 6.22
C PHE A 36 -10.71 -3.95 6.10
N VAL A 37 -9.65 -4.71 5.86
CA VAL A 37 -9.72 -6.17 5.64
C VAL A 37 -10.06 -6.94 6.92
N ALA A 38 -10.61 -8.14 6.76
CA ALA A 38 -11.01 -8.97 7.90
C ALA A 38 -9.81 -9.61 8.63
N ASP A 39 -8.74 -9.93 7.89
CA ASP A 39 -7.49 -10.49 8.44
C ASP A 39 -6.30 -9.59 8.07
N PRO A 40 -5.95 -8.62 8.92
CA PRO A 40 -4.84 -7.70 8.68
C PRO A 40 -3.47 -8.39 8.67
N GLU A 41 -3.30 -9.49 9.42
CA GLU A 41 -2.03 -10.22 9.47
C GLU A 41 -1.77 -10.93 8.14
N ALA A 42 -2.78 -11.64 7.61
CA ALA A 42 -2.69 -12.24 6.27
C ALA A 42 -2.48 -11.18 5.18
N ALA A 43 -3.19 -10.07 5.25
CA ALA A 43 -3.03 -8.97 4.30
C ALA A 43 -1.64 -8.33 4.35
N SER A 44 -1.01 -8.23 5.53
CA SER A 44 0.36 -7.73 5.67
C SER A 44 1.40 -8.65 5.02
N ALA A 45 1.09 -9.96 4.92
CA ALA A 45 1.88 -10.94 4.20
C ALA A 45 1.61 -10.93 2.67
N GLY A 46 0.73 -10.06 2.19
CA GLY A 46 0.35 -9.94 0.78
C GLY A 46 -0.89 -10.74 0.39
N GLU A 47 -1.57 -11.38 1.34
CA GLU A 47 -2.78 -12.16 1.10
C GLU A 47 -4.02 -11.27 1.19
N VAL A 48 -4.30 -10.54 0.11
CA VAL A 48 -5.53 -9.74 -0.04
C VAL A 48 -6.28 -10.25 -1.26
N SER A 49 -7.53 -10.69 -1.06
CA SER A 49 -8.33 -11.15 -2.19
C SER A 49 -8.68 -10.00 -3.12
N ALA A 50 -8.85 -10.30 -4.41
CA ALA A 50 -9.32 -9.29 -5.38
C ALA A 50 -10.68 -8.70 -4.98
N ALA A 51 -11.54 -9.51 -4.34
CA ALA A 51 -12.85 -9.07 -3.86
C ALA A 51 -12.75 -8.03 -2.74
N GLU A 52 -11.90 -8.27 -1.74
CA GLU A 52 -11.65 -7.32 -0.64
C GLU A 52 -11.01 -6.03 -1.15
N PHE A 53 -10.01 -6.15 -2.03
CA PHE A 53 -9.37 -4.99 -2.64
C PHE A 53 -10.38 -4.16 -3.45
N SER A 54 -11.22 -4.79 -4.26
CA SER A 54 -12.28 -4.10 -5.00
C SER A 54 -13.36 -3.51 -4.09
N ALA A 55 -13.68 -4.13 -2.95
CA ALA A 55 -14.59 -3.56 -1.96
C ALA A 55 -14.01 -2.30 -1.32
N TRP A 56 -12.73 -2.32 -0.94
CA TRP A 56 -12.02 -1.17 -0.39
C TRP A 56 -11.95 0.02 -1.36
N LEU A 57 -11.77 -0.23 -2.66
CA LEU A 57 -11.79 0.83 -3.66
C LEU A 57 -13.20 1.43 -3.86
N ARG A 58 -14.25 0.62 -3.74
CA ARG A 58 -15.64 1.06 -3.83
C ARG A 58 -16.10 1.83 -2.60
N GLU A 59 -15.64 1.45 -1.40
CA GLU A 59 -15.91 2.18 -0.17
C GLU A 59 -15.50 3.66 -0.29
N ALA A 60 -14.35 3.94 -0.92
CA ALA A 60 -13.92 5.32 -1.17
C ALA A 60 -14.91 6.11 -2.06
N GLU A 61 -15.51 5.43 -3.03
CA GLU A 61 -16.46 6.03 -3.97
C GLU A 61 -17.81 6.28 -3.30
N GLU A 62 -18.30 5.30 -2.53
CA GLU A 62 -19.55 5.39 -1.76
C GLU A 62 -19.46 6.46 -0.66
N ALA A 63 -18.28 6.64 -0.06
CA ALA A 63 -18.00 7.71 0.90
C ALA A 63 -17.88 9.12 0.27
N GLY A 64 -18.02 9.24 -1.06
CA GLY A 64 -17.94 10.52 -1.78
C GLY A 64 -16.53 11.12 -1.82
N LEU A 65 -15.49 10.31 -1.62
CA LEU A 65 -14.11 10.80 -1.69
C LEU A 65 -13.74 11.18 -3.12
N ALA A 66 -12.83 12.15 -3.26
CA ALA A 66 -12.36 12.62 -4.55
C ALA A 66 -11.82 11.45 -5.40
N SER A 67 -12.04 11.49 -6.72
CA SER A 67 -11.61 10.45 -7.66
C SER A 67 -10.12 10.11 -7.56
N GLY A 68 -9.26 11.11 -7.32
CA GLY A 68 -7.82 10.93 -7.08
C GLY A 68 -7.49 10.07 -5.85
N THR A 69 -8.40 9.95 -4.88
CA THR A 69 -8.24 9.10 -3.69
C THR A 69 -8.24 7.62 -4.08
N ARG A 70 -9.12 7.22 -5.00
CA ARG A 70 -9.19 5.85 -5.50
C ARG A 70 -7.92 5.47 -6.25
N GLN A 71 -7.43 6.40 -7.06
CA GLN A 71 -6.19 6.20 -7.81
C GLN A 71 -4.98 6.10 -6.88
N ASN A 72 -4.89 6.95 -5.84
CA ASN A 72 -3.85 6.85 -4.82
C ASN A 72 -3.93 5.55 -4.02
N ARG A 73 -5.13 5.10 -3.65
CA ARG A 73 -5.36 3.80 -2.99
C ARG A 73 -4.87 2.64 -3.88
N TRP A 74 -5.16 2.70 -5.18
CA TRP A 74 -4.70 1.70 -6.14
C TRP A 74 -3.17 1.66 -6.24
N TYR A 75 -2.52 2.82 -6.42
CA TYR A 75 -1.07 2.90 -6.51
C TYR A 75 -0.37 2.47 -5.21
N ALA A 76 -0.96 2.72 -4.04
CA ALA A 76 -0.35 2.32 -2.77
C ALA A 76 -0.19 0.80 -2.62
N VAL A 77 -0.98 -0.01 -3.33
CA VAL A 77 -1.01 -1.48 -3.15
C VAL A 77 -0.43 -2.22 -4.36
N ARG A 78 -0.36 -1.57 -5.52
CA ARG A 78 0.10 -2.16 -6.80
C ARG A 78 1.47 -1.65 -7.29
N ALA A 79 2.06 -0.64 -6.63
CA ALA A 79 3.35 -0.06 -7.02
C ALA A 79 4.53 -1.02 -6.81
#